data_AF-A0A9P7ZYV8-F1
#
_entry.id   AF-A0A9P7ZYV8-F1
#
_cell.length_a   1.000
_cell.length_b   1.000
_cell.length_c   1.000
_cell.angle_alpha   90.00
_cell.angle_beta   90.00
_cell.angle_gamma   90.00
#
_symmetry.space_group_name_H-M   'P 1'
#
loop_
_entity.id
_entity.type
_entity.pdbx_description
1 polymer ?
#
loop_
_entity_poly.entity_id
_entity_poly.type
_entity_poly.pdbx_seq_one_letter_code
_entity_poly.pdbx_strand_id
1 'polypeptide(L)'
;MTSQHLIPPLNFGMIEEDLYRSGQPNELNFPFLEKLGLKTVVWLAPEEPNQRFLDFVDDQDIHLYHLGVVSSMNAWDPITEEVVQEASELILTPQNYPMIVMCNLGRHRTGTIVGCLRKLQRWNLTSIFEEYRRYAGPKVRVLNEQFIELFDTDLENYEELLNRPQATTDLLPIINLGLYLQNPDSPEAIAESKRAADAIRDFGALIVKDPRVTEKENNDFIDMMEDYFNQPFDVKLKDARPEYGYQVGVTPELTEDPKCPKDPHCLDIIDHIPEANRPLSFHGPDPKWRFFWRVGEQPPATKFPRLNAEPVVPEAFKDTWSNTMDVWGSTLHKAVLGLAEMIAVGFGLPKKTFVDMAQYGPHLLAPTASDLNKYGQVGTVLAGFHYDLNFLTIHGKSRYPGLNIWPRNESEKLAVRVPDGCLLVQAGKQLEWLTGGVVQAGYHEVIVNENTVKAIQNKTNDRPLWRISSTFFLHIASDNVLRPLEGVFDTEENRAAKYPKIHTGDQVRKELGLIALLEK
;
A
#
# COMPACT_ATOMS: atom_id res chain seq x y z
N MET A 1 34.88 22.68 26.35
CA MET A 1 33.70 22.47 25.48
C MET A 1 33.79 23.49 24.37
N THR A 2 34.20 23.09 23.17
CA THR A 2 34.18 23.96 21.99
C THR A 2 32.73 24.29 21.66
N SER A 3 32.36 25.56 21.64
CA SER A 3 31.05 26.01 21.17
C SER A 3 30.88 25.57 19.72
N GLN A 4 29.95 24.66 19.46
CA GLN A 4 29.61 24.24 18.11
C GLN A 4 28.85 25.42 17.47
N HIS A 5 29.47 26.08 16.49
CA HIS A 5 28.83 27.17 15.76
C HIS A 5 27.71 26.60 14.89
N LEU A 6 26.47 27.02 15.15
CA LEU A 6 25.31 26.67 14.31
C LEU A 6 25.20 27.71 13.19
N ILE A 7 25.39 27.27 11.95
CA ILE A 7 25.40 28.15 10.77
C ILE A 7 24.14 27.86 9.94
N PRO A 8 23.17 28.79 9.87
CA PRO A 8 21.98 28.57 9.06
C PRO A 8 22.33 28.51 7.56
N PRO A 9 21.56 27.74 6.75
CA PRO A 9 21.73 27.70 5.30
C PRO A 9 21.56 29.08 4.64
N LEU A 10 22.01 29.20 3.39
CA LEU A 10 21.78 30.40 2.57
C LEU A 10 20.27 30.71 2.52
N ASN A 11 19.88 31.98 2.64
CA ASN A 11 18.49 32.41 2.57
C ASN A 11 17.55 31.69 3.56
N PHE A 12 18.09 31.19 4.66
CA PHE A 12 17.29 30.61 5.73
C PHE A 12 16.33 31.65 6.34
N GLY A 13 15.10 31.23 6.62
CA GLY A 13 14.12 32.03 7.32
C GLY A 13 12.97 31.17 7.84
N MET A 14 12.30 31.65 8.89
CA MET A 14 11.04 31.08 9.37
C MET A 14 9.89 31.72 8.58
N ILE A 15 9.01 30.89 8.03
CA ILE A 15 7.78 31.34 7.36
C ILE A 15 6.65 31.38 8.39
N GLU A 16 6.46 30.27 9.11
CA GLU A 16 5.52 30.10 10.23
C GLU A 16 6.17 29.21 11.31
N GLU A 17 5.49 28.99 12.43
CA GLU A 17 5.90 28.00 13.43
C GLU A 17 6.08 26.63 12.74
N ASP A 18 7.27 26.04 12.95
CA ASP A 18 7.69 24.76 12.36
C ASP A 18 7.68 24.68 10.80
N LEU A 19 7.55 25.81 10.10
CA LEU A 19 7.68 25.93 8.65
C LEU A 19 8.81 26.89 8.27
N TYR A 20 9.83 26.36 7.61
CA TYR A 20 11.05 27.09 7.26
C TYR A 20 11.26 27.20 5.75
N ARG A 21 12.12 28.12 5.34
CA ARG A 21 12.66 28.23 3.97
C ARG A 21 14.17 28.23 3.98
N SER A 22 14.79 27.80 2.88
CA SER A 22 16.22 28.01 2.64
C SER A 22 16.64 27.75 1.19
N GLY A 23 17.91 28.03 0.90
CA GLY A 23 18.66 27.42 -0.20
C GLY A 23 19.28 26.09 0.22
N GLN A 24 19.87 25.39 -0.74
CA GLN A 24 20.47 24.08 -0.49
C GLN A 24 21.60 24.18 0.57
N PRO A 25 21.52 23.39 1.64
CA PRO A 25 22.55 23.38 2.67
C PRO A 25 23.81 22.64 2.20
N ASN A 26 24.91 22.92 2.90
CA ASN A 26 26.12 22.10 2.88
C ASN A 26 26.44 21.59 4.30
N GLU A 27 27.54 20.85 4.43
CA GLU A 27 27.93 20.17 5.66
C GLU A 27 28.09 21.12 6.86
N LEU A 28 28.43 22.40 6.62
CA LEU A 28 28.53 23.41 7.68
C LEU A 28 27.16 23.77 8.28
N ASN A 29 26.08 23.51 7.55
CA ASN A 29 24.72 23.84 7.94
C ASN A 29 23.99 22.70 8.67
N PHE A 30 24.43 21.46 8.49
CA PHE A 30 23.73 20.29 9.03
C PHE A 30 23.52 20.34 10.54
N PRO A 31 24.51 20.73 11.38
CA PRO A 31 24.28 20.85 12.82
C PRO A 31 23.18 21.85 13.20
N PHE A 32 22.94 22.87 12.38
CA PHE A 32 21.83 23.80 12.59
C PHE A 32 20.49 23.16 12.21
N LEU A 33 20.44 22.44 11.09
CA LEU A 33 19.22 21.75 10.63
C LEU A 33 18.78 20.62 11.59
N GLU A 34 19.72 19.88 12.17
CA GLU A 34 19.43 18.87 13.20
C GLU A 34 18.62 19.44 14.37
N LYS A 35 18.87 20.71 14.74
CA LYS A 35 18.15 21.37 15.84
C LYS A 35 16.70 21.72 15.51
N LEU A 36 16.35 21.76 14.23
CA LEU A 36 14.97 22.02 13.80
C LEU A 36 14.10 20.76 13.88
N GLY A 37 14.69 19.55 13.99
CA GLY A 37 13.94 18.30 14.06
C GLY A 37 13.01 18.11 12.87
N LEU A 38 13.49 18.48 11.67
CA LEU A 38 12.70 18.41 10.44
C LEU A 38 12.21 16.99 10.20
N LYS A 39 10.96 16.84 9.80
CA LYS A 39 10.41 15.60 9.26
C LYS A 39 10.35 15.61 7.75
N THR A 40 10.23 16.80 7.15
CA THR A 40 9.95 16.94 5.72
C THR A 40 10.78 18.03 5.07
N VAL A 41 11.30 17.74 3.88
CA VAL A 41 11.93 18.70 2.95
C VAL A 41 11.15 18.73 1.64
N VAL A 42 10.76 19.93 1.21
CA VAL A 42 10.18 20.15 -0.13
C VAL A 42 11.25 20.77 -1.02
N TRP A 43 11.68 20.03 -2.04
CA TRP A 43 12.73 20.41 -2.98
C TRP A 43 12.14 20.83 -4.33
N LEU A 44 12.40 22.08 -4.73
CA LEU A 44 11.75 22.74 -5.88
C LEU A 44 12.68 22.94 -7.09
N ALA A 45 13.97 22.67 -6.98
CA ALA A 45 14.88 22.81 -8.12
C ALA A 45 14.72 21.62 -9.09
N PRO A 46 14.83 21.81 -10.41
CA PRO A 46 14.73 20.70 -11.37
C PRO A 46 15.85 19.67 -11.23
N GLU A 47 17.02 20.12 -10.78
CA GLU A 47 18.17 19.25 -10.53
C GLU A 47 18.01 18.52 -9.20
N GLU A 48 18.51 17.28 -9.14
CA GLU A 48 18.65 16.56 -7.87
C GLU A 48 19.51 17.33 -6.87
N PRO A 49 19.21 17.26 -5.55
CA PRO A 49 20.10 17.79 -4.55
C PRO A 49 21.47 17.08 -4.58
N ASN A 50 22.47 17.72 -3.99
CA ASN A 50 23.81 17.11 -3.92
C ASN A 50 23.79 15.89 -2.99
N GLN A 51 24.68 14.93 -3.26
CA GLN A 51 24.73 13.67 -2.51
C GLN A 51 24.89 13.89 -0.99
N ARG A 52 25.70 14.86 -0.57
CA ARG A 52 25.92 15.17 0.85
C ARG A 52 24.64 15.55 1.58
N PHE A 53 23.76 16.29 0.91
CA PHE A 53 22.47 16.65 1.49
C PHE A 53 21.48 15.49 1.47
N LEU A 54 21.51 14.64 0.43
CA LEU A 54 20.73 13.41 0.40
C LEU A 54 21.12 12.46 1.53
N ASP A 55 22.42 12.27 1.76
CA ASP A 55 22.95 11.46 2.86
C ASP A 55 22.46 12.01 4.22
N PHE A 56 22.48 13.33 4.41
CA PHE A 56 21.97 13.97 5.63
C PHE A 56 20.46 13.76 5.81
N VAL A 57 19.67 13.83 4.74
CA VAL A 57 18.23 13.60 4.77
C VAL A 57 17.92 12.16 5.19
N ASP A 58 18.65 11.19 4.64
CA ASP A 58 18.54 9.76 4.98
C ASP A 58 18.96 9.50 6.43
N ASP A 59 20.11 10.03 6.86
CA ASP A 59 20.65 9.89 8.22
C ASP A 59 19.73 10.48 9.30
N GLN A 60 18.83 11.39 8.95
CA GLN A 60 17.90 12.05 9.87
C GLN A 60 16.45 11.57 9.71
N ASP A 61 16.20 10.52 8.91
CA ASP A 61 14.86 9.99 8.62
C ASP A 61 13.88 11.07 8.09
N ILE A 62 14.41 12.01 7.28
CA ILE A 62 13.64 13.12 6.70
C ILE A 62 13.00 12.69 5.38
N HIS A 63 11.72 12.94 5.21
CA HIS A 63 11.00 12.70 3.96
C HIS A 63 11.29 13.83 2.96
N LEU A 64 11.85 13.48 1.80
CA LEU A 64 12.16 14.42 0.72
C LEU A 64 11.11 14.34 -0.40
N TYR A 65 10.39 15.44 -0.62
CA TYR A 65 9.48 15.62 -1.76
C TYR A 65 10.17 16.44 -2.86
N HIS A 66 10.54 15.78 -3.96
CA HIS A 66 11.17 16.43 -5.11
C HIS A 66 10.12 16.87 -6.15
N LEU A 67 9.63 18.10 -6.03
CA LEU A 67 8.58 18.65 -6.92
C LEU A 67 9.15 19.37 -8.15
N GLY A 68 10.46 19.65 -8.17
CA GLY A 68 11.12 20.32 -9.30
C GLY A 68 11.13 19.52 -10.61
N VAL A 69 11.01 18.19 -10.55
CA VAL A 69 11.04 17.25 -11.70
C VAL A 69 9.89 17.49 -12.68
N VAL A 70 8.77 18.02 -12.20
CA VAL A 70 7.54 18.26 -12.99
C VAL A 70 7.68 19.48 -13.93
N SER A 71 8.69 20.34 -13.71
CA SER A 71 8.90 21.59 -14.48
C SER A 71 9.93 21.45 -15.62
N SER A 72 9.74 22.21 -16.71
CA SER A 72 10.52 22.19 -17.95
C SER A 72 12.05 22.33 -17.77
N MET A 73 12.80 21.85 -18.78
CA MET A 73 14.25 21.59 -18.76
C MET A 73 15.21 22.78 -18.44
N ASN A 74 14.73 24.00 -18.17
CA ASN A 74 15.60 25.15 -17.90
C ASN A 74 15.41 25.71 -16.48
N ALA A 75 16.52 25.93 -15.77
CA ALA A 75 16.55 26.54 -14.43
C ALA A 75 15.97 27.98 -14.34
N TRP A 76 15.70 28.62 -15.48
CA TRP A 76 15.15 29.97 -15.56
C TRP A 76 13.63 30.02 -15.67
N ASP A 77 12.99 28.89 -15.99
CA ASP A 77 11.55 28.81 -16.17
C ASP A 77 10.83 29.06 -14.83
N PRO A 78 9.68 29.77 -14.86
CA PRO A 78 8.86 29.98 -13.68
C PRO A 78 8.35 28.64 -13.12
N ILE A 79 7.99 28.63 -11.85
CA ILE A 79 7.31 27.49 -11.24
C ILE A 79 5.94 27.34 -11.91
N THR A 80 5.49 26.10 -12.11
CA THR A 80 4.17 25.84 -12.68
C THR A 80 3.11 25.85 -11.59
N GLU A 81 1.84 25.97 -11.97
CA GLU A 81 0.72 25.98 -11.03
C GLU A 81 0.58 24.64 -10.30
N GLU A 82 0.84 23.53 -10.99
CA GLU A 82 0.80 22.17 -10.44
C GLU A 82 1.81 22.02 -9.29
N VAL A 83 3.04 22.48 -9.47
CA VAL A 83 4.06 22.46 -8.40
C VAL A 83 3.65 23.32 -7.22
N VAL A 84 2.96 24.43 -7.46
CA VAL A 84 2.45 25.30 -6.38
C VAL A 84 1.32 24.61 -5.63
N GLN A 85 0.42 23.91 -6.34
CA GLN A 85 -0.66 23.14 -5.73
C GLN A 85 -0.10 22.01 -4.86
N GLU A 86 0.77 21.16 -5.41
CA GLU A 86 1.41 20.06 -4.67
C GLU A 86 2.19 20.55 -3.45
N ALA A 87 2.99 21.62 -3.60
CA ALA A 87 3.69 22.22 -2.47
C ALA A 87 2.71 22.78 -1.42
N SER A 88 1.58 23.35 -1.86
CA SER A 88 0.55 23.87 -0.96
C SER A 88 -0.12 22.75 -0.18
N GLU A 89 -0.43 21.62 -0.82
CA GLU A 89 -0.97 20.42 -0.15
C GLU A 89 -0.02 19.93 0.95
N LEU A 90 1.27 19.82 0.67
CA LEU A 90 2.28 19.43 1.65
C LEU A 90 2.37 20.41 2.82
N ILE A 91 2.34 21.72 2.54
CA ILE A 91 2.38 22.79 3.56
C ILE A 91 1.11 22.80 4.42
N LEU A 92 -0.05 22.48 3.86
CA LEU A 92 -1.30 22.48 4.61
C LEU A 92 -1.52 21.18 5.42
N THR A 93 -0.63 20.19 5.29
CA THR A 93 -0.72 18.89 5.98
C THR A 93 0.03 18.92 7.32
N PRO A 94 -0.65 18.88 8.49
CA PRO A 94 -0.01 19.02 9.79
C PRO A 94 1.03 17.93 10.12
N GLN A 95 0.87 16.73 9.57
CA GLN A 95 1.75 15.59 9.81
C GLN A 95 3.16 15.81 9.26
N ASN A 96 3.31 16.68 8.26
CA ASN A 96 4.60 16.99 7.63
C ASN A 96 5.52 17.87 8.48
N TYR A 97 5.01 18.47 9.56
CA TYR A 97 5.75 19.42 10.37
C TYR A 97 6.61 18.73 11.45
N PRO A 98 7.82 19.24 11.75
CA PRO A 98 8.44 20.46 11.18
C PRO A 98 8.98 20.27 9.76
N MET A 99 8.82 21.28 8.90
CA MET A 99 9.17 21.17 7.47
C MET A 99 9.95 22.36 6.93
N ILE A 100 10.69 22.14 5.85
CA ILE A 100 11.43 23.19 5.16
C ILE A 100 11.22 23.15 3.64
N VAL A 101 11.00 24.31 3.03
CA VAL A 101 10.82 24.47 1.58
C VAL A 101 12.07 25.12 0.98
N MET A 102 12.64 24.51 -0.06
CA MET A 102 13.90 24.97 -0.64
C MET A 102 14.03 24.74 -2.15
N CYS A 103 14.82 25.58 -2.77
CA CYS A 103 15.41 25.39 -4.11
C CYS A 103 16.89 25.71 -3.99
N ASN A 104 17.70 25.51 -5.04
CA ASN A 104 19.16 25.72 -5.03
C ASN A 104 19.62 26.94 -4.19
N LEU A 105 19.02 28.12 -4.40
CA LEU A 105 19.39 29.35 -3.70
C LEU A 105 18.31 29.88 -2.74
N GLY A 106 17.16 29.21 -2.60
CA GLY A 106 16.06 29.68 -1.75
C GLY A 106 15.44 31.02 -2.19
N ARG A 107 15.58 31.40 -3.47
CA ARG A 107 15.17 32.71 -4.01
C ARG A 107 13.82 32.68 -4.71
N HIS A 108 13.81 32.17 -5.94
CA HIS A 108 12.69 32.36 -6.86
C HIS A 108 11.57 31.35 -6.61
N ARG A 109 11.84 30.05 -6.77
CA ARG A 109 10.83 28.99 -6.62
C ARG A 109 10.28 28.93 -5.20
N THR A 110 11.17 28.86 -4.21
CA THR A 110 10.82 28.98 -2.78
C THR A 110 10.07 30.29 -2.49
N GLY A 111 10.52 31.41 -3.04
CA GLY A 111 9.85 32.70 -2.85
C GLY A 111 8.44 32.76 -3.44
N THR A 112 8.21 32.12 -4.59
CA THR A 112 6.88 32.04 -5.20
C THR A 112 5.94 31.17 -4.39
N ILE A 113 6.36 29.98 -3.93
CA ILE A 113 5.55 29.15 -3.02
C ILE A 113 5.16 29.93 -1.76
N VAL A 114 6.13 30.59 -1.11
CA VAL A 114 5.85 31.40 0.08
C VAL A 114 4.90 32.55 -0.25
N GLY A 115 5.07 33.21 -1.40
CA GLY A 115 4.17 34.27 -1.83
C GLY A 115 2.72 33.81 -2.04
N CYS A 116 2.54 32.64 -2.66
CA CYS A 116 1.23 31.99 -2.82
C CYS A 116 0.62 31.62 -1.47
N LEU A 117 1.40 31.06 -0.54
CA LEU A 117 0.96 30.79 0.84
C LEU A 117 0.50 32.08 1.54
N ARG A 118 1.23 33.19 1.42
CA ARG A 118 0.81 34.48 1.99
C ARG A 118 -0.48 35.00 1.38
N LYS A 119 -0.72 34.77 0.08
CA LYS A 119 -2.02 35.08 -0.54
C LYS A 119 -3.15 34.28 0.09
N LEU A 120 -2.94 32.99 0.36
CA LEU A 120 -3.94 32.15 1.06
C LEU A 120 -4.19 32.63 2.49
N GLN A 121 -3.15 33.08 3.18
CA GLN A 121 -3.24 33.74 4.48
C GLN A 121 -3.83 35.17 4.40
N ARG A 122 -4.28 35.61 3.23
CA ARG A 122 -4.92 36.91 2.97
C ARG A 122 -4.02 38.11 3.27
N TRP A 123 -2.71 37.98 3.10
CA TRP A 123 -1.80 39.13 3.15
C TRP A 123 -2.06 40.05 1.95
N ASN A 124 -1.79 41.35 2.13
CA ASN A 124 -1.86 42.30 1.02
C ASN A 124 -0.65 42.11 0.08
N LEU A 125 -0.84 42.29 -1.23
CA LEU A 125 0.21 42.06 -2.25
C LEU A 125 1.50 42.85 -2.01
N THR A 126 1.41 44.05 -1.43
CA THR A 126 2.61 44.85 -1.14
C THR A 126 3.50 44.13 -0.13
N SER A 127 2.93 43.64 0.98
CA SER A 127 3.67 42.85 1.97
C SER A 127 4.25 41.56 1.38
N ILE A 128 3.50 40.90 0.51
CA ILE A 128 3.94 39.66 -0.15
C ILE A 128 5.15 39.91 -1.05
N PHE A 129 5.09 40.95 -1.89
CA PHE A 129 6.21 41.30 -2.76
C PHE A 129 7.42 41.79 -1.98
N GLU A 130 7.24 42.52 -0.89
CA GLU A 130 8.35 42.91 -0.02
C GLU A 130 9.04 41.69 0.61
N GLU A 131 8.30 40.67 1.04
CA GLU A 131 8.90 39.41 1.51
C GLU A 131 9.64 38.69 0.38
N TYR A 132 9.03 38.54 -0.80
CA TYR A 132 9.69 37.94 -1.96
C TYR A 132 11.00 38.66 -2.34
N ARG A 133 10.96 39.99 -2.47
CA ARG A 133 12.10 40.83 -2.85
C ARG A 133 13.23 40.74 -1.83
N ARG A 134 12.92 40.66 -0.54
CA ARG A 134 13.92 40.51 0.53
C ARG A 134 14.80 39.28 0.33
N TYR A 135 14.21 38.14 -0.06
CA TYR A 135 14.97 36.90 -0.28
C TYR A 135 15.55 36.78 -1.70
N ALA A 136 14.91 37.38 -2.71
CA ALA A 136 15.44 37.43 -4.07
C ALA A 136 16.64 38.40 -4.19
N GLY A 137 16.70 39.43 -3.33
CA GLY A 137 17.73 40.46 -3.34
C GLY A 137 17.82 41.17 -4.70
N PRO A 138 19.00 41.43 -5.27
CA PRO A 138 19.15 42.12 -6.56
C PRO A 138 18.71 41.27 -7.77
N LYS A 139 18.20 40.05 -7.55
CA LYS A 139 17.79 39.12 -8.62
C LYS A 139 16.27 38.99 -8.75
N VAL A 140 15.48 39.94 -8.22
CA VAL A 140 14.02 39.98 -8.38
C VAL A 140 13.62 39.72 -9.83
N ARG A 141 12.58 38.89 -10.02
CA ARG A 141 12.00 38.62 -11.34
C ARG A 141 10.53 39.03 -11.33
N VAL A 142 10.17 39.92 -12.25
CA VAL A 142 8.80 40.42 -12.40
C VAL A 142 7.82 39.28 -12.69
N LEU A 143 8.24 38.26 -13.45
CA LEU A 143 7.40 37.08 -13.75
C LEU A 143 6.98 36.31 -12.49
N ASN A 144 7.82 36.26 -11.45
CA ASN A 144 7.45 35.61 -10.19
C ASN A 144 6.46 36.46 -9.39
N GLU A 145 6.58 37.80 -9.42
CA GLU A 145 5.61 38.70 -8.79
C GLU A 145 4.26 38.62 -9.50
N GLN A 146 4.26 38.61 -10.84
CA GLN A 146 3.05 38.42 -11.65
C GLN A 146 2.38 37.08 -11.38
N PHE A 147 3.17 36.00 -11.26
CA PHE A 147 2.63 34.68 -10.89
C PHE A 147 1.91 34.75 -9.54
N ILE A 148 2.56 35.30 -8.52
CA ILE A 148 1.95 35.46 -7.19
C ILE A 148 0.68 36.31 -7.29
N GLU A 149 0.71 37.43 -8.01
CA GLU A 149 -0.45 38.32 -8.17
C GLU A 149 -1.66 37.58 -8.75
N LEU A 150 -1.45 36.86 -9.85
CA LEU A 150 -2.48 36.19 -10.64
C LEU A 150 -2.89 34.84 -10.08
N PHE A 151 -2.15 34.30 -9.11
CA PHE A 151 -2.44 33.02 -8.48
C PHE A 151 -3.86 32.99 -7.93
N ASP A 152 -4.69 32.08 -8.42
CA ASP A 152 -6.07 31.98 -7.99
C ASP A 152 -6.14 31.46 -6.55
N THR A 153 -6.96 32.10 -5.72
CA THR A 153 -7.17 31.75 -4.32
C THR A 153 -8.60 31.29 -4.05
N ASP A 154 -9.40 31.03 -5.09
CA ASP A 154 -10.79 30.63 -4.93
C ASP A 154 -10.92 29.42 -3.98
N LEU A 155 -11.68 29.66 -2.91
CA LEU A 155 -11.80 28.76 -1.75
C LEU A 155 -12.41 27.41 -2.12
N GLU A 156 -13.18 27.30 -3.21
CA GLU A 156 -13.74 26.04 -3.67
C GLU A 156 -12.64 25.06 -4.12
N ASN A 157 -11.63 25.53 -4.87
CA ASN A 157 -10.47 24.71 -5.25
C ASN A 157 -9.59 24.35 -4.04
N TYR A 158 -9.56 25.19 -3.00
CA TYR A 158 -8.75 24.96 -1.80
C TYR A 158 -9.43 24.10 -0.74
N GLU A 159 -10.73 24.23 -0.56
CA GLU A 159 -11.49 23.23 0.19
C GLU A 159 -11.46 21.90 -0.57
N GLU A 160 -11.48 21.89 -1.90
CA GLU A 160 -11.25 20.68 -2.70
C GLU A 160 -9.80 20.16 -2.61
N LEU A 161 -8.77 21.00 -2.39
CA LEU A 161 -7.38 20.60 -2.08
C LEU A 161 -7.21 20.08 -0.64
N LEU A 162 -7.84 20.73 0.34
CA LEU A 162 -7.89 20.30 1.75
C LEU A 162 -8.71 19.02 1.93
N ASN A 163 -9.71 18.83 1.06
CA ASN A 163 -10.55 17.64 0.98
C ASN A 163 -10.11 16.70 -0.15
N ARG A 164 -8.99 17.00 -0.85
CA ARG A 164 -8.47 16.14 -1.92
C ARG A 164 -7.78 14.95 -1.28
N PRO A 165 -8.13 13.73 -1.67
CA PRO A 165 -7.37 12.58 -1.23
C PRO A 165 -5.96 12.66 -1.80
N GLN A 166 -4.95 12.66 -0.92
CA GLN A 166 -3.54 12.74 -1.28
C GLN A 166 -3.10 11.55 -2.13
N ALA A 167 -2.69 11.80 -3.37
CA ALA A 167 -2.28 10.78 -4.30
C ALA A 167 -0.78 10.41 -4.19
N THR A 168 -0.31 9.85 -3.07
CA THR A 168 0.98 9.11 -3.03
C THR A 168 1.02 8.14 -1.86
N THR A 169 0.48 6.92 -1.98
CA THR A 169 0.69 5.82 -1.01
C THR A 169 0.32 6.08 0.48
N ASP A 170 -0.18 7.28 0.81
CA ASP A 170 -0.64 7.74 2.13
C ASP A 170 -2.14 7.50 2.37
N LEU A 171 -2.85 6.94 1.39
CA LEU A 171 -4.31 6.75 1.46
C LEU A 171 -4.75 5.59 2.34
N LEU A 172 -3.89 4.58 2.55
CA LEU A 172 -4.24 3.48 3.46
C LEU A 172 -3.70 3.74 4.85
N PRO A 173 -4.55 3.71 5.89
CA PRO A 173 -4.08 3.85 7.27
C PRO A 173 -3.03 2.80 7.62
N ILE A 174 -1.89 3.27 8.13
CA ILE A 174 -0.86 2.41 8.73
C ILE A 174 -1.25 2.13 10.19
N ILE A 175 -1.45 0.86 10.49
CA ILE A 175 -1.81 0.32 11.81
C ILE A 175 -0.57 -0.28 12.47
N ASN A 176 -0.18 0.25 13.62
CA ASN A 176 0.97 -0.22 14.38
C ASN A 176 0.58 -1.39 15.30
N LEU A 177 0.81 -2.62 14.83
CA LEU A 177 0.53 -3.83 15.60
C LEU A 177 1.43 -3.96 16.84
N GLY A 178 2.61 -3.30 16.85
CA GLY A 178 3.52 -3.30 17.98
C GLY A 178 2.90 -2.75 19.27
N LEU A 179 2.01 -1.75 19.18
CA LEU A 179 1.30 -1.20 20.35
C LEU A 179 0.43 -2.27 21.00
N TYR A 180 -0.30 -3.03 20.18
CA TYR A 180 -1.16 -4.11 20.65
C TYR A 180 -0.36 -5.29 21.22
N LEU A 181 0.74 -5.68 20.57
CA LEU A 181 1.59 -6.78 21.04
C LEU A 181 2.27 -6.48 22.39
N GLN A 182 2.57 -5.22 22.68
CA GLN A 182 3.18 -4.82 23.96
C GLN A 182 2.17 -4.89 25.12
N ASN A 183 1.00 -4.29 24.95
CA ASN A 183 -0.07 -4.33 25.94
C ASN A 183 -1.44 -4.14 25.26
N PRO A 184 -2.19 -5.23 24.99
CA PRO A 184 -3.49 -5.17 24.31
C PRO A 184 -4.55 -4.30 25.01
N ASP A 185 -4.42 -4.13 26.34
CA ASP A 185 -5.38 -3.41 27.17
C ASP A 185 -5.00 -1.94 27.39
N SER A 186 -3.90 -1.46 26.78
CA SER A 186 -3.48 -0.06 26.89
C SER A 186 -4.43 0.88 26.13
N PRO A 187 -4.58 2.15 26.57
CA PRO A 187 -5.37 3.14 25.83
C PRO A 187 -4.94 3.30 24.37
N GLU A 188 -3.63 3.26 24.12
CA GLU A 188 -3.04 3.36 22.78
C GLU A 188 -3.38 2.14 21.92
N ALA A 189 -3.29 0.93 22.47
CA ALA A 189 -3.65 -0.31 21.77
C ALA A 189 -5.15 -0.37 21.44
N ILE A 190 -6.01 0.11 22.34
CA ILE A 190 -7.46 0.20 22.12
C ILE A 190 -7.78 1.24 21.04
N ALA A 191 -7.13 2.41 21.09
CA ALA A 191 -7.29 3.44 20.06
C ALA A 191 -6.80 2.95 18.68
N GLU A 192 -5.68 2.24 18.64
CA GLU A 192 -5.13 1.67 17.40
C GLU A 192 -6.01 0.54 16.86
N SER A 193 -6.62 -0.26 17.74
CA SER A 193 -7.62 -1.28 17.38
C SER A 193 -8.86 -0.64 16.75
N LYS A 194 -9.31 0.49 17.29
CA LYS A 194 -10.41 1.27 16.72
C LYS A 194 -10.05 1.80 15.33
N ARG A 195 -8.84 2.37 15.16
CA ARG A 195 -8.33 2.79 13.85
C ARG A 195 -8.26 1.64 12.84
N ALA A 196 -7.87 0.44 13.27
CA ALA A 196 -7.83 -0.74 12.40
C ALA A 196 -9.23 -1.15 11.90
N ALA A 197 -10.22 -1.16 12.80
CA ALA A 197 -11.61 -1.48 12.46
C ALA A 197 -12.25 -0.43 11.56
N ASP A 198 -11.97 0.86 11.78
CA ASP A 198 -12.45 1.94 10.93
C ASP A 198 -11.76 1.90 9.55
N ALA A 199 -10.44 1.67 9.50
CA ALA A 199 -9.70 1.54 8.25
C ALA A 199 -10.20 0.38 7.37
N ILE A 200 -10.38 -0.82 7.95
CA ILE A 200 -10.85 -1.97 7.18
C ILE A 200 -12.31 -1.77 6.71
N ARG A 201 -13.13 -1.05 7.48
CA ARG A 201 -14.51 -0.70 7.09
C ARG A 201 -14.53 0.29 5.93
N ASP A 202 -13.78 1.38 6.06
CA ASP A 202 -13.89 2.54 5.16
C ASP A 202 -13.10 2.35 3.86
N PHE A 203 -12.01 1.59 3.90
CA PHE A 203 -11.15 1.38 2.74
C PHE A 203 -11.25 -0.05 2.19
N GLY A 204 -11.69 -1.03 2.99
CA GLY A 204 -11.58 -2.46 2.63
C GLY A 204 -10.14 -2.97 2.60
N ALA A 205 -9.17 -2.13 2.96
CA ALA A 205 -7.75 -2.42 2.98
C ALA A 205 -7.03 -1.52 4.01
N LEU A 206 -5.87 -1.94 4.49
CA LEU A 206 -4.99 -1.14 5.34
C LEU A 206 -3.55 -1.63 5.26
N ILE A 207 -2.61 -0.86 5.79
CA ILE A 207 -1.22 -1.29 5.97
C ILE A 207 -1.01 -1.64 7.44
N VAL A 208 -0.40 -2.78 7.73
CA VAL A 208 0.00 -3.15 9.10
C VAL A 208 1.52 -3.07 9.24
N LYS A 209 1.99 -2.35 10.27
CA LYS A 209 3.38 -2.34 10.70
C LYS A 209 3.54 -3.32 11.85
N ASP A 210 4.27 -4.40 11.62
CA ASP A 210 4.53 -5.43 12.62
C ASP A 210 6.03 -5.47 12.95
N PRO A 211 6.43 -5.23 14.21
CA PRO A 211 7.85 -5.20 14.60
C PRO A 211 8.58 -6.54 14.42
N ARG A 212 7.84 -7.63 14.17
CA ARG A 212 8.40 -8.97 13.91
C ARG A 212 8.71 -9.21 12.44
N VAL A 213 8.18 -8.38 11.53
CA VAL A 213 8.40 -8.52 10.08
C VAL A 213 9.74 -7.90 9.71
N THR A 214 10.61 -8.70 9.08
CA THR A 214 11.92 -8.24 8.63
C THR A 214 12.03 -8.33 7.11
N GLU A 215 12.77 -7.41 6.50
CA GLU A 215 13.06 -7.49 5.07
C GLU A 215 13.85 -8.74 4.70
N LYS A 216 14.67 -9.24 5.63
CA LYS A 216 15.46 -10.44 5.40
C LYS A 216 14.57 -11.66 5.13
N GLU A 217 13.60 -11.94 6.00
CA GLU A 217 12.71 -13.09 5.84
C GLU A 217 11.86 -12.99 4.56
N ASN A 218 11.37 -11.78 4.25
CA ASN A 218 10.65 -11.53 2.99
C ASN A 218 11.55 -11.79 1.77
N ASN A 219 12.80 -11.32 1.80
CA ASN A 219 13.74 -11.52 0.69
C ASN A 219 14.19 -12.97 0.55
N ASP A 220 14.51 -13.67 1.64
CA ASP A 220 14.84 -15.10 1.62
C ASP A 220 13.71 -15.92 0.99
N PHE A 221 12.45 -15.60 1.34
CA PHE A 221 11.27 -16.21 0.74
C PHE A 221 11.15 -15.90 -0.75
N ILE A 222 11.23 -14.63 -1.14
CA ILE A 222 11.13 -14.23 -2.56
C ILE A 222 12.24 -14.87 -3.38
N ASP A 223 13.46 -14.95 -2.85
CA ASP A 223 14.58 -15.58 -3.54
C ASP A 223 14.31 -17.06 -3.81
N MET A 224 13.85 -17.80 -2.79
CA MET A 224 13.50 -19.20 -2.99
C MET A 224 12.37 -19.37 -4.03
N MET A 225 11.36 -18.49 -4.01
CA MET A 225 10.24 -18.56 -4.95
C MET A 225 10.66 -18.22 -6.39
N GLU A 226 11.51 -17.20 -6.59
CA GLU A 226 12.09 -16.90 -7.90
C GLU A 226 12.89 -18.09 -8.44
N ASP A 227 13.72 -18.72 -7.62
CA ASP A 227 14.51 -19.89 -8.03
C ASP A 227 13.62 -21.08 -8.38
N TYR A 228 12.56 -21.31 -7.59
CA TYR A 228 11.57 -22.35 -7.86
C TYR A 228 10.84 -22.13 -9.18
N PHE A 229 10.32 -20.92 -9.42
CA PHE A 229 9.56 -20.63 -10.62
C PHE A 229 10.43 -20.52 -11.88
N ASN A 230 11.72 -20.25 -11.72
CA ASN A 230 12.69 -20.27 -12.80
C ASN A 230 13.03 -21.70 -13.30
N GLN A 231 12.59 -22.74 -12.60
CA GLN A 231 12.72 -24.12 -13.08
C GLN A 231 11.92 -24.36 -14.38
N PRO A 232 12.32 -25.35 -15.21
CA PRO A 232 11.57 -25.74 -16.41
C PRO A 232 10.11 -26.09 -16.11
N PHE A 233 9.23 -25.81 -17.07
CA PHE A 233 7.78 -26.05 -16.97
C PHE A 233 7.44 -27.45 -16.46
N ASP A 234 8.00 -28.49 -17.10
CA ASP A 234 7.73 -29.90 -16.78
C ASP A 234 8.24 -30.33 -15.40
N VAL A 235 9.21 -29.60 -14.84
CA VAL A 235 9.70 -29.84 -13.48
C VAL A 235 8.69 -29.33 -12.47
N LYS A 236 8.23 -28.08 -12.65
CA LYS A 236 7.21 -27.47 -11.79
C LYS A 236 5.90 -28.25 -11.83
N LEU A 237 5.48 -28.70 -13.01
CA LEU A 237 4.19 -29.40 -13.18
C LEU A 237 4.05 -30.68 -12.34
N LYS A 238 5.15 -31.30 -11.92
CA LYS A 238 5.14 -32.48 -11.02
C LYS A 238 4.57 -32.15 -9.64
N ASP A 239 4.62 -30.88 -9.26
CA ASP A 239 4.12 -30.40 -7.98
C ASP A 239 2.62 -30.07 -8.01
N ALA A 240 1.96 -30.17 -9.18
CA ALA A 240 0.55 -29.86 -9.30
C ALA A 240 -0.32 -30.98 -8.72
N ARG A 241 -1.47 -30.61 -8.14
CA ARG A 241 -2.52 -31.53 -7.69
C ARG A 241 -3.88 -31.12 -8.25
N PRO A 242 -4.17 -31.39 -9.53
CA PRO A 242 -5.45 -31.06 -10.16
C PRO A 242 -6.65 -31.67 -9.42
N GLU A 243 -6.48 -32.85 -8.81
CA GLU A 243 -7.51 -33.55 -8.04
C GLU A 243 -7.99 -32.79 -6.78
N TYR A 244 -7.22 -31.81 -6.31
CA TYR A 244 -7.58 -30.89 -5.23
C TYR A 244 -7.94 -29.49 -5.75
N GLY A 245 -8.29 -29.38 -7.03
CA GLY A 245 -8.64 -28.10 -7.66
C GLY A 245 -7.47 -27.11 -7.68
N TYR A 246 -6.25 -27.64 -7.80
CA TYR A 246 -5.01 -26.86 -7.77
C TYR A 246 -4.78 -26.05 -6.48
N GLN A 247 -5.50 -26.32 -5.40
CA GLN A 247 -5.31 -25.67 -4.09
C GLN A 247 -4.17 -26.28 -3.26
N VAL A 248 -3.34 -27.14 -3.86
CA VAL A 248 -2.22 -27.83 -3.21
C VAL A 248 -1.06 -27.89 -4.21
N GLY A 249 0.13 -27.49 -3.76
CA GLY A 249 1.30 -27.44 -4.62
C GLY A 249 1.13 -26.37 -5.70
N VAL A 250 1.57 -26.65 -6.94
CA VAL A 250 1.59 -25.63 -8.00
C VAL A 250 0.32 -25.59 -8.86
N THR A 251 -0.11 -24.38 -9.18
CA THR A 251 -1.07 -24.06 -10.24
C THR A 251 -0.31 -23.45 -11.43
N PRO A 252 -0.36 -24.08 -12.62
CA PRO A 252 0.28 -23.55 -13.82
C PRO A 252 -0.30 -22.20 -14.27
N GLU A 253 0.52 -21.38 -14.94
CA GLU A 253 0.02 -20.20 -15.65
C GLU A 253 -1.11 -20.56 -16.63
N LEU A 254 -2.01 -19.59 -16.88
CA LEU A 254 -3.13 -19.74 -17.80
C LEU A 254 -4.15 -20.83 -17.37
N THR A 255 -4.14 -21.25 -16.11
CA THR A 255 -5.11 -22.19 -15.53
C THR A 255 -6.29 -21.47 -14.89
N GLU A 256 -6.03 -20.40 -14.13
CA GLU A 256 -7.05 -19.63 -13.43
C GLU A 256 -7.74 -18.66 -14.40
N ASP A 257 -9.05 -18.83 -14.58
CA ASP A 257 -9.88 -17.94 -15.39
C ASP A 257 -10.60 -16.96 -14.45
N PRO A 258 -10.22 -15.66 -14.45
CA PRO A 258 -10.78 -14.70 -13.52
C PRO A 258 -12.29 -14.58 -13.72
N LYS A 259 -13.03 -14.58 -12.60
CA LYS A 259 -14.50 -14.53 -12.59
C LYS A 259 -15.04 -13.21 -13.15
N CYS A 260 -14.47 -12.09 -12.71
CA CYS A 260 -15.09 -10.78 -12.91
C CYS A 260 -15.28 -10.33 -14.37
N PRO A 261 -14.39 -10.66 -15.33
CA PRO A 261 -14.65 -10.40 -16.75
C PRO A 261 -15.91 -11.07 -17.34
N LYS A 262 -16.53 -12.02 -16.62
CA LYS A 262 -17.70 -12.79 -17.07
C LYS A 262 -18.87 -12.75 -16.09
N ASP A 263 -18.68 -12.16 -14.91
CA ASP A 263 -19.67 -12.12 -13.85
C ASP A 263 -20.47 -10.81 -13.93
N PRO A 264 -21.79 -10.86 -14.12
CA PRO A 264 -22.61 -9.66 -14.28
C PRO A 264 -22.50 -8.67 -13.11
N HIS A 265 -22.25 -9.16 -11.89
CA HIS A 265 -22.10 -8.29 -10.73
C HIS A 265 -20.76 -7.55 -10.75
N CYS A 266 -19.66 -8.21 -11.13
CA CYS A 266 -18.40 -7.49 -11.31
C CYS A 266 -18.46 -6.50 -12.49
N LEU A 267 -19.12 -6.85 -13.60
CA LEU A 267 -19.28 -5.94 -14.73
C LEU A 267 -20.07 -4.70 -14.34
N ASP A 268 -21.18 -4.87 -13.61
CA ASP A 268 -21.96 -3.75 -13.06
C ASP A 268 -21.08 -2.84 -12.17
N ILE A 269 -20.24 -3.41 -11.31
CA ILE A 269 -19.30 -2.63 -10.49
C ILE A 269 -18.31 -1.85 -11.37
N ILE A 270 -17.71 -2.50 -12.37
CA ILE A 270 -16.74 -1.86 -13.28
C ILE A 270 -17.40 -0.71 -14.07
N ASP A 271 -18.64 -0.89 -14.50
CA ASP A 271 -19.39 0.13 -15.25
C ASP A 271 -19.62 1.40 -14.42
N HIS A 272 -19.79 1.25 -13.09
CA HIS A 272 -19.93 2.37 -12.15
C HIS A 272 -18.61 3.02 -11.72
N ILE A 273 -17.45 2.42 -12.02
CA ILE A 273 -16.14 3.05 -11.77
C ILE A 273 -15.87 4.08 -12.87
N PRO A 274 -15.42 5.31 -12.54
CA PRO A 274 -15.02 6.32 -13.52
C PRO A 274 -14.01 5.75 -14.53
N GLU A 275 -14.13 6.09 -15.81
CA GLU A 275 -13.35 5.46 -16.89
C GLU A 275 -11.83 5.47 -16.62
N ALA A 276 -11.30 6.60 -16.13
CA ALA A 276 -9.88 6.74 -15.78
C ALA A 276 -9.41 5.79 -14.65
N ASN A 277 -10.34 5.34 -13.81
CA ASN A 277 -10.08 4.47 -12.66
C ASN A 277 -10.45 3.01 -12.93
N ARG A 278 -10.94 2.66 -14.12
CA ARG A 278 -11.35 1.28 -14.41
C ARG A 278 -10.14 0.32 -14.39
N PRO A 279 -10.37 -0.96 -14.06
CA PRO A 279 -9.37 -1.99 -14.30
C PRO A 279 -9.04 -2.09 -15.79
N LEU A 280 -7.86 -2.60 -16.12
CA LEU A 280 -7.53 -2.84 -17.52
C LEU A 280 -8.43 -3.95 -18.08
N SER A 281 -8.98 -3.73 -19.27
CA SER A 281 -9.78 -4.75 -19.96
C SER A 281 -8.90 -5.96 -20.27
N PHE A 282 -9.32 -7.12 -19.78
CA PHE A 282 -8.61 -8.37 -19.94
C PHE A 282 -9.60 -9.52 -20.09
N HIS A 283 -9.38 -10.35 -21.13
CA HIS A 283 -10.19 -11.51 -21.42
C HIS A 283 -9.26 -12.72 -21.61
N GLY A 284 -9.36 -13.69 -20.70
CA GLY A 284 -8.57 -14.90 -20.75
C GLY A 284 -8.08 -15.32 -19.36
N PRO A 285 -7.42 -16.48 -19.26
CA PRO A 285 -6.86 -16.93 -18.00
C PRO A 285 -5.60 -16.13 -17.63
N ASP A 286 -5.38 -15.95 -16.32
CA ASP A 286 -4.31 -15.11 -15.82
C ASP A 286 -2.91 -15.69 -16.16
N PRO A 287 -1.97 -14.86 -16.66
CA PRO A 287 -0.59 -15.28 -16.95
C PRO A 287 0.27 -15.30 -15.67
N LYS A 288 -0.20 -16.02 -14.65
CA LYS A 288 0.50 -16.20 -13.38
C LYS A 288 0.47 -17.64 -12.92
N TRP A 289 1.60 -18.08 -12.38
CA TRP A 289 1.68 -19.28 -11.57
C TRP A 289 1.25 -18.97 -10.14
N ARG A 290 0.81 -19.99 -9.43
CA ARG A 290 0.58 -19.93 -7.98
C ARG A 290 1.13 -21.19 -7.33
N PHE A 291 1.60 -21.10 -6.10
CA PHE A 291 1.90 -22.27 -5.28
C PHE A 291 1.10 -22.17 -4.00
N PHE A 292 0.56 -23.27 -3.49
CA PHE A 292 -0.22 -23.31 -2.25
C PHE A 292 0.49 -24.13 -1.17
N TRP A 293 0.76 -23.49 -0.04
CA TRP A 293 1.33 -24.08 1.15
C TRP A 293 0.43 -23.83 2.35
N ARG A 294 0.08 -24.90 3.05
CA ARG A 294 -0.82 -24.82 4.20
C ARG A 294 -0.07 -24.36 5.43
N VAL A 295 -0.67 -23.45 6.20
CA VAL A 295 -0.11 -22.94 7.46
C VAL A 295 -1.14 -23.07 8.58
N GLY A 296 -0.67 -23.47 9.76
CA GLY A 296 -1.52 -23.63 10.96
C GLY A 296 -2.00 -25.06 11.21
N GLU A 297 -2.69 -25.23 12.33
CA GLU A 297 -3.11 -26.54 12.85
C GLU A 297 -4.19 -27.19 11.99
N GLN A 298 -4.19 -28.53 11.92
CA GLN A 298 -5.27 -29.29 11.28
C GLN A 298 -6.43 -29.53 12.26
N PRO A 299 -7.69 -29.46 11.79
CA PRO A 299 -8.81 -29.90 12.62
C PRO A 299 -8.70 -31.42 12.86
N PRO A 300 -8.96 -31.91 14.08
CA PRO A 300 -8.92 -33.35 14.37
C PRO A 300 -9.99 -34.14 13.58
N ALA A 301 -11.09 -33.49 13.23
CA ALA A 301 -12.13 -34.00 12.33
C ALA A 301 -12.77 -32.83 11.59
N THR A 302 -13.07 -33.01 10.31
CA THR A 302 -13.71 -31.97 9.48
C THR A 302 -14.63 -32.60 8.43
N LYS A 303 -15.71 -31.89 8.09
CA LYS A 303 -16.56 -32.24 6.94
C LYS A 303 -15.89 -31.93 5.59
N PHE A 304 -14.76 -31.21 5.60
CA PHE A 304 -14.08 -30.70 4.41
C PHE A 304 -12.62 -31.18 4.32
N PRO A 305 -12.36 -32.50 4.30
CA PRO A 305 -10.99 -33.03 4.34
C PRO A 305 -10.14 -32.63 3.14
N ARG A 306 -10.74 -32.38 1.97
CA ARG A 306 -10.03 -31.93 0.76
C ARG A 306 -9.32 -30.58 0.94
N LEU A 307 -9.87 -29.69 1.77
CA LEU A 307 -9.26 -28.39 2.06
C LEU A 307 -8.07 -28.51 3.04
N ASN A 308 -7.78 -29.72 3.52
CA ASN A 308 -6.68 -30.02 4.44
C ASN A 308 -5.77 -31.13 3.88
N ALA A 309 -5.63 -31.18 2.55
CA ALA A 309 -4.74 -32.12 1.89
C ALA A 309 -3.25 -31.87 2.24
N GLU A 310 -2.45 -32.93 2.15
CA GLU A 310 -1.02 -32.88 2.48
C GLU A 310 -0.25 -31.93 1.55
N PRO A 311 0.73 -31.17 2.07
CA PRO A 311 1.49 -30.23 1.29
C PRO A 311 2.43 -30.94 0.31
N VAL A 312 2.85 -30.22 -0.73
CA VAL A 312 3.85 -30.68 -1.70
C VAL A 312 5.18 -30.00 -1.42
N VAL A 313 6.26 -30.76 -1.38
CA VAL A 313 7.64 -30.27 -1.27
C VAL A 313 8.35 -30.51 -2.60
N PRO A 314 8.78 -29.46 -3.31
CA PRO A 314 9.54 -29.61 -4.55
C PRO A 314 10.87 -30.33 -4.34
N GLU A 315 11.17 -31.32 -5.17
CA GLU A 315 12.37 -32.17 -5.01
C GLU A 315 13.67 -31.37 -4.96
N ALA A 316 13.80 -30.33 -5.81
CA ALA A 316 15.00 -29.49 -5.87
C ALA A 316 15.23 -28.66 -4.59
N PHE A 317 14.20 -28.50 -3.75
CA PHE A 317 14.21 -27.65 -2.55
C PHE A 317 13.90 -28.45 -1.29
N LYS A 318 13.99 -29.78 -1.31
CA LYS A 318 13.56 -30.66 -0.21
C LYS A 318 14.18 -30.33 1.16
N ASP A 319 15.38 -29.75 1.17
CA ASP A 319 16.11 -29.42 2.39
C ASP A 319 15.77 -28.02 2.94
N THR A 320 15.20 -27.12 2.13
CA THR A 320 14.98 -25.70 2.49
C THR A 320 13.53 -25.24 2.40
N TRP A 321 12.71 -25.91 1.58
CA TRP A 321 11.36 -25.47 1.23
C TRP A 321 10.46 -25.29 2.45
N SER A 322 10.21 -26.37 3.20
CA SER A 322 9.29 -26.35 4.34
C SER A 322 9.69 -25.30 5.37
N ASN A 323 10.97 -25.23 5.71
CA ASN A 323 11.46 -24.23 6.67
C ASN A 323 11.20 -22.79 6.19
N THR A 324 11.49 -22.49 4.92
CA THR A 324 11.31 -21.14 4.38
C THR A 324 9.83 -20.76 4.27
N MET A 325 8.99 -21.69 3.79
CA MET A 325 7.54 -21.51 3.71
C MET A 325 6.91 -21.34 5.11
N ASP A 326 7.35 -22.13 6.09
CA ASP A 326 6.82 -22.11 7.45
C ASP A 326 7.26 -20.88 8.22
N VAL A 327 8.51 -20.44 8.09
CA VAL A 327 9.01 -19.20 8.72
C VAL A 327 8.19 -18.01 8.22
N TRP A 328 8.15 -17.80 6.90
CA TRP A 328 7.46 -16.65 6.33
C TRP A 328 5.94 -16.75 6.51
N GLY A 329 5.36 -17.93 6.27
CA GLY A 329 3.95 -18.19 6.46
C GLY A 329 3.50 -17.97 7.90
N SER A 330 4.29 -18.41 8.88
CA SER A 330 4.00 -18.17 10.30
C SER A 330 4.11 -16.69 10.68
N THR A 331 5.05 -15.95 10.10
CA THR A 331 5.16 -14.50 10.32
C THR A 331 3.90 -13.78 9.82
N LEU A 332 3.49 -14.03 8.58
CA LEU A 332 2.26 -13.47 8.01
C LEU A 332 1.01 -13.89 8.80
N HIS A 333 0.92 -15.17 9.18
CA HIS A 333 -0.20 -15.71 9.96
C HIS A 333 -0.34 -15.03 11.32
N LYS A 334 0.77 -14.87 12.07
CA LYS A 334 0.76 -14.18 13.37
C LYS A 334 0.43 -12.69 13.25
N ALA A 335 0.85 -12.03 12.17
CA ALA A 335 0.53 -10.62 11.92
C ALA A 335 -0.98 -10.46 11.67
N VAL A 336 -1.55 -11.25 10.77
CA VAL A 336 -2.97 -11.15 10.41
C VAL A 336 -3.91 -11.63 11.53
N LEU A 337 -3.51 -12.59 12.36
CA LEU A 337 -4.27 -12.96 13.57
C LEU A 337 -4.28 -11.83 14.60
N GLY A 338 -3.14 -11.19 14.87
CA GLY A 338 -3.08 -10.04 15.78
C GLY A 338 -3.95 -8.88 15.28
N LEU A 339 -3.91 -8.60 13.98
CA LEU A 339 -4.80 -7.62 13.37
C LEU A 339 -6.29 -8.03 13.46
N ALA A 340 -6.62 -9.32 13.32
CA ALA A 340 -7.99 -9.79 13.49
C ALA A 340 -8.52 -9.57 14.92
N GLU A 341 -7.67 -9.75 15.94
CA GLU A 341 -8.03 -9.40 17.33
C GLU A 341 -8.25 -7.88 17.49
N MET A 342 -7.38 -7.05 16.92
CA MET A 342 -7.53 -5.59 16.91
C MET A 342 -8.84 -5.16 16.23
N ILE A 343 -9.17 -5.74 15.07
CA ILE A 343 -10.41 -5.45 14.35
C ILE A 343 -11.63 -5.85 15.19
N ALA A 344 -11.59 -7.01 15.88
CA ALA A 344 -12.66 -7.42 16.80
C ALA A 344 -12.86 -6.38 17.92
N VAL A 345 -11.78 -6.00 18.60
CA VAL A 345 -11.81 -4.97 19.67
C VAL A 345 -12.33 -3.64 19.14
N GLY A 346 -11.88 -3.19 17.97
CA GLY A 346 -12.30 -1.93 17.36
C GLY A 346 -13.78 -1.89 16.95
N PHE A 347 -14.39 -3.05 16.67
CA PHE A 347 -15.83 -3.19 16.48
C PHE A 347 -16.62 -3.39 17.78
N GLY A 348 -15.96 -3.41 18.94
CA GLY A 348 -16.60 -3.64 20.23
C GLY A 348 -16.93 -5.12 20.50
N LEU A 349 -16.33 -6.04 19.75
CA LEU A 349 -16.46 -7.48 19.96
C LEU A 349 -15.41 -7.98 20.96
N PRO A 350 -15.65 -9.14 21.62
CA PRO A 350 -14.58 -9.84 22.33
C PRO A 350 -13.37 -10.07 21.42
N LYS A 351 -12.15 -9.79 21.94
CA LYS A 351 -10.92 -9.86 21.12
C LYS A 351 -10.75 -11.18 20.36
N LYS A 352 -11.22 -12.29 20.94
CA LYS A 352 -11.07 -13.62 20.37
C LYS A 352 -12.11 -14.00 19.32
N THR A 353 -13.12 -13.16 19.08
CA THR A 353 -14.27 -13.51 18.23
C THR A 353 -13.85 -14.04 16.86
N PHE A 354 -12.98 -13.34 16.13
CA PHE A 354 -12.57 -13.77 14.79
C PHE A 354 -11.50 -14.86 14.82
N VAL A 355 -10.54 -14.79 15.74
CA VAL A 355 -9.45 -15.78 15.81
C VAL A 355 -9.92 -17.16 16.26
N ASP A 356 -10.90 -17.24 17.18
CA ASP A 356 -11.54 -18.50 17.55
C ASP A 356 -12.32 -19.09 16.36
N MET A 357 -12.92 -18.24 15.53
CA MET A 357 -13.58 -18.68 14.29
C MET A 357 -12.60 -19.12 13.21
N ALA A 358 -11.39 -18.54 13.18
CA ALA A 358 -10.31 -18.90 12.26
C ALA A 358 -9.50 -20.12 12.74
N GLN A 359 -9.64 -20.54 13.99
CA GLN A 359 -8.95 -21.71 14.52
C GLN A 359 -9.25 -22.96 13.67
N TYR A 360 -8.20 -23.68 13.26
CA TYR A 360 -8.27 -24.80 12.31
C TYR A 360 -8.74 -24.43 10.90
N GLY A 361 -8.69 -23.14 10.54
CA GLY A 361 -8.91 -22.69 9.18
C GLY A 361 -7.88 -23.28 8.22
N PRO A 362 -8.27 -23.56 6.97
CA PRO A 362 -7.34 -23.99 5.93
C PRO A 362 -6.55 -22.78 5.41
N HIS A 363 -5.69 -22.19 6.25
CA HIS A 363 -4.92 -21.01 5.87
C HIS A 363 -3.84 -21.36 4.85
N LEU A 364 -3.63 -20.47 3.88
CA LEU A 364 -2.78 -20.74 2.73
C LEU A 364 -1.77 -19.61 2.53
N LEU A 365 -0.49 -19.94 2.61
CA LEU A 365 0.56 -19.16 1.97
C LEU A 365 0.53 -19.50 0.47
N ALA A 366 0.15 -18.53 -0.34
CA ALA A 366 -0.20 -18.71 -1.73
C ALA A 366 0.60 -17.78 -2.67
N PRO A 367 1.94 -17.88 -2.73
CA PRO A 367 2.74 -17.01 -3.58
C PRO A 367 2.31 -17.09 -5.04
N THR A 368 2.13 -15.94 -5.67
CA THR A 368 1.93 -15.83 -7.11
C THR A 368 3.21 -15.40 -7.79
N ALA A 369 3.41 -15.89 -9.01
CA ALA A 369 4.61 -15.61 -9.79
C ALA A 369 4.28 -15.39 -11.26
N SER A 370 4.74 -14.27 -11.81
CA SER A 370 4.64 -13.96 -13.23
C SER A 370 6.02 -13.77 -13.83
N ASP A 371 6.28 -14.44 -14.96
CA ASP A 371 7.52 -14.32 -15.70
C ASP A 371 7.56 -12.99 -16.46
N LEU A 372 8.37 -12.05 -15.99
CA LEU A 372 8.46 -10.74 -16.63
C LEU A 372 9.31 -10.75 -17.90
N ASN A 373 10.04 -11.84 -18.21
CA ASN A 373 10.63 -12.00 -19.55
C ASN A 373 9.56 -12.25 -20.60
N LYS A 374 8.46 -12.90 -20.20
CA LYS A 374 7.33 -13.24 -21.09
C LYS A 374 6.23 -12.17 -21.07
N TYR A 375 5.98 -11.58 -19.91
CA TYR A 375 4.83 -10.70 -19.67
C TYR A 375 5.20 -9.30 -19.19
N GLY A 376 6.47 -8.87 -19.32
CA GLY A 376 6.98 -7.60 -18.81
C GLY A 376 6.62 -6.34 -19.61
N GLN A 377 5.65 -6.41 -20.52
CA GLN A 377 5.25 -5.25 -21.34
C GLN A 377 4.16 -4.42 -20.62
N VAL A 378 4.31 -3.08 -20.64
CA VAL A 378 3.30 -2.15 -20.08
C VAL A 378 1.91 -2.44 -20.65
N GLY A 379 0.90 -2.44 -19.77
CA GLY A 379 -0.49 -2.75 -20.10
C GLY A 379 -0.83 -4.24 -20.01
N THR A 380 0.15 -5.11 -19.75
CA THR A 380 -0.12 -6.54 -19.51
C THR A 380 -0.80 -6.73 -18.16
N VAL A 381 -1.93 -7.43 -18.14
CA VAL A 381 -2.61 -7.85 -16.91
C VAL A 381 -2.02 -9.18 -16.45
N LEU A 382 -1.43 -9.18 -15.26
CA LEU A 382 -0.84 -10.37 -14.63
C LEU A 382 -1.84 -11.12 -13.75
N ALA A 383 -2.76 -10.37 -13.14
CA ALA A 383 -3.92 -10.89 -12.43
C ALA A 383 -5.10 -9.95 -12.69
N GLY A 384 -6.18 -10.45 -13.28
CA GLY A 384 -7.37 -9.66 -13.58
C GLY A 384 -8.02 -9.05 -12.34
N PHE A 385 -8.93 -8.09 -12.55
CA PHE A 385 -9.72 -7.49 -11.47
C PHE A 385 -10.53 -8.56 -10.71
N HIS A 386 -10.34 -8.68 -9.41
CA HIS A 386 -11.06 -9.63 -8.57
C HIS A 386 -11.10 -9.20 -7.09
N TYR A 387 -11.84 -9.97 -6.29
CA TYR A 387 -11.82 -9.91 -4.83
C TYR A 387 -11.38 -11.26 -4.27
N ASP A 388 -10.93 -11.26 -3.02
CA ASP A 388 -10.51 -12.47 -2.32
C ASP A 388 -11.66 -13.14 -1.56
N LEU A 389 -11.72 -14.47 -1.60
CA LEU A 389 -12.84 -15.24 -1.06
C LEU A 389 -12.73 -15.55 0.44
N ASN A 390 -11.56 -15.37 1.03
CA ASN A 390 -11.20 -15.72 2.42
C ASN A 390 -11.63 -14.63 3.43
N PHE A 391 -11.11 -14.66 4.66
CA PHE A 391 -11.43 -13.69 5.71
C PHE A 391 -10.62 -12.41 5.59
N LEU A 392 -9.30 -12.53 5.69
CA LEU A 392 -8.34 -11.43 5.47
C LEU A 392 -7.20 -11.95 4.60
N THR A 393 -6.79 -11.17 3.62
CA THR A 393 -5.59 -11.46 2.82
C THR A 393 -4.48 -10.53 3.24
N ILE A 394 -3.28 -11.07 3.46
CA ILE A 394 -2.10 -10.29 3.82
C ILE A 394 -0.98 -10.52 2.80
N HIS A 395 -0.30 -9.44 2.40
CA HIS A 395 0.76 -9.46 1.40
C HIS A 395 2.05 -8.87 1.96
N GLY A 396 3.16 -9.55 1.68
CA GLY A 396 4.50 -8.99 1.82
C GLY A 396 4.89 -8.07 0.67
N LYS A 397 6.02 -7.38 0.84
CA LYS A 397 6.58 -6.44 -0.14
C LYS A 397 7.11 -7.20 -1.36
N SER A 398 6.62 -6.85 -2.56
CA SER A 398 7.14 -7.35 -3.83
C SER A 398 8.27 -6.47 -4.37
N ARG A 399 9.22 -7.05 -5.10
CA ARG A 399 10.30 -6.33 -5.78
C ARG A 399 9.82 -5.50 -6.97
N TYR A 400 8.76 -5.94 -7.63
CA TYR A 400 8.23 -5.29 -8.82
C TYR A 400 6.81 -4.76 -8.55
N PRO A 401 6.58 -3.45 -8.74
CA PRO A 401 5.27 -2.85 -8.54
C PRO A 401 4.27 -3.35 -9.59
N GLY A 402 2.99 -3.03 -9.40
CA GLY A 402 1.92 -3.39 -10.33
C GLY A 402 0.58 -3.73 -9.69
N LEU A 403 0.54 -3.86 -8.36
CA LEU A 403 -0.71 -4.09 -7.63
C LEU A 403 -1.51 -2.79 -7.57
N ASN A 404 -2.76 -2.83 -8.03
CA ASN A 404 -3.73 -1.77 -7.84
C ASN A 404 -4.90 -2.29 -7.01
N ILE A 405 -5.46 -1.43 -6.16
CA ILE A 405 -6.66 -1.71 -5.38
C ILE A 405 -7.69 -0.59 -5.59
N TRP A 406 -8.94 -0.86 -5.21
CA TRP A 406 -10.01 0.14 -5.21
C TRP A 406 -10.56 0.31 -3.80
N PRO A 407 -10.04 1.29 -3.04
CA PRO A 407 -10.56 1.60 -1.72
C PRO A 407 -12.00 2.12 -1.80
N ARG A 408 -12.78 1.86 -0.75
CA ARG A 408 -14.21 2.19 -0.73
C ARG A 408 -14.51 3.67 -0.47
N ASN A 409 -13.56 4.43 0.08
CA ASN A 409 -13.78 5.83 0.44
C ASN A 409 -13.89 6.78 -0.77
N GLU A 410 -13.33 6.42 -1.94
CA GLU A 410 -13.21 7.36 -3.08
C GLU A 410 -13.46 6.71 -4.46
N SER A 411 -13.60 5.38 -4.56
CA SER A 411 -13.68 4.63 -5.83
C SER A 411 -12.50 4.86 -6.80
N GLU A 412 -11.44 5.53 -6.35
CA GLU A 412 -10.25 5.76 -7.15
C GLU A 412 -9.33 4.54 -7.14
N LYS A 413 -8.63 4.37 -8.27
CA LYS A 413 -7.68 3.28 -8.45
C LYS A 413 -6.37 3.64 -7.74
N LEU A 414 -6.04 2.90 -6.69
CA LEU A 414 -4.83 3.13 -5.90
C LEU A 414 -3.74 2.13 -6.28
N ALA A 415 -2.62 2.62 -6.81
CA ALA A 415 -1.40 1.83 -6.95
C ALA A 415 -0.74 1.61 -5.58
N VAL A 416 -0.58 0.35 -5.18
CA VAL A 416 -0.08 0.02 -3.84
C VAL A 416 1.43 -0.07 -3.81
N ARG A 417 2.03 0.59 -2.81
CA ARG A 417 3.40 0.38 -2.35
C ARG A 417 3.34 -0.08 -0.90
N VAL A 418 4.09 -1.14 -0.58
CA VAL A 418 4.22 -1.63 0.80
C VAL A 418 5.52 -1.07 1.38
N PRO A 419 5.48 -0.24 2.43
CA PRO A 419 6.68 0.26 3.11
C PRO A 419 7.48 -0.86 3.77
N ASP A 420 8.70 -0.53 4.19
CA ASP A 420 9.60 -1.50 4.82
C ASP A 420 9.09 -1.85 6.22
N GLY A 421 9.14 -3.14 6.57
CA GLY A 421 8.57 -3.65 7.83
C GLY A 421 7.03 -3.61 7.88
N CYS A 422 6.36 -3.32 6.76
CA CYS A 422 4.92 -3.30 6.65
C CYS A 422 4.37 -4.43 5.77
N LEU A 423 3.08 -4.71 5.93
CA LEU A 423 2.32 -5.67 5.14
C LEU A 423 1.01 -5.01 4.68
N LEU A 424 0.56 -5.31 3.48
CA LEU A 424 -0.77 -4.89 3.01
C LEU A 424 -1.80 -5.92 3.47
N VAL A 425 -2.93 -5.47 4.01
CA VAL A 425 -4.08 -6.33 4.34
C VAL A 425 -5.32 -5.86 3.60
N GLN A 426 -6.06 -6.80 3.01
CA GLN A 426 -7.36 -6.56 2.37
C GLN A 426 -8.45 -7.44 2.98
N ALA A 427 -9.66 -6.89 3.06
CA ALA A 427 -10.85 -7.63 3.46
C ALA A 427 -11.26 -8.63 2.38
N GLY A 428 -11.51 -9.88 2.78
CA GLY A 428 -12.07 -10.90 1.92
C GLY A 428 -13.56 -11.11 2.14
N LYS A 429 -14.16 -11.96 1.30
CA LYS A 429 -15.61 -12.22 1.27
C LYS A 429 -16.15 -12.84 2.57
N GLN A 430 -15.34 -13.58 3.34
CA GLN A 430 -15.79 -14.14 4.63
C GLN A 430 -15.97 -13.04 5.69
N LEU A 431 -15.12 -12.02 5.73
CA LEU A 431 -15.30 -10.88 6.63
C LEU A 431 -16.53 -10.06 6.22
N GLU A 432 -16.77 -9.88 4.92
CA GLU A 432 -17.99 -9.25 4.41
C GLU A 432 -19.24 -10.00 4.89
N TRP A 433 -19.22 -11.33 4.84
CA TRP A 433 -20.32 -12.17 5.31
C TRP A 433 -20.56 -12.04 6.82
N LEU A 434 -19.49 -12.09 7.62
CA LEU A 434 -19.57 -12.00 9.08
C LEU A 434 -19.99 -10.61 9.58
N THR A 435 -19.70 -9.57 8.80
CA THR A 435 -20.08 -8.19 9.13
C THR A 435 -21.38 -7.75 8.47
N GLY A 436 -22.06 -8.65 7.74
CA GLY A 436 -23.30 -8.32 7.03
C GLY A 436 -23.12 -7.19 6.00
N GLY A 437 -21.92 -7.06 5.43
CA GLY A 437 -21.58 -6.03 4.44
C GLY A 437 -21.16 -4.67 5.00
N VAL A 438 -20.99 -4.52 6.33
CA VAL A 438 -20.37 -3.30 6.91
C VAL A 438 -18.94 -3.16 6.41
N VAL A 439 -18.19 -4.26 6.41
CA VAL A 439 -16.93 -4.36 5.69
C VAL A 439 -17.23 -5.04 4.35
N GLN A 440 -16.75 -4.48 3.25
CA GLN A 440 -16.89 -5.09 1.93
C GLN A 440 -15.56 -5.65 1.47
N ALA A 441 -15.58 -6.76 0.71
CA ALA A 441 -14.39 -7.31 0.12
C ALA A 441 -13.74 -6.28 -0.82
N GLY A 442 -12.41 -6.18 -0.72
CA GLY A 442 -11.61 -5.25 -1.51
C GLY A 442 -11.35 -5.81 -2.92
N TYR A 443 -11.50 -4.94 -3.93
CA TYR A 443 -11.14 -5.28 -5.30
C TYR A 443 -9.68 -4.91 -5.58
N HIS A 444 -9.04 -5.72 -6.41
CA HIS A 444 -7.66 -5.51 -6.82
C HIS A 444 -7.34 -6.16 -8.17
N GLU A 445 -6.28 -5.66 -8.81
CA GLU A 445 -5.69 -6.23 -10.03
C GLU A 445 -4.17 -6.13 -9.95
N VAL A 446 -3.48 -6.89 -10.78
CA VAL A 446 -2.03 -6.73 -10.97
C VAL A 446 -1.75 -6.50 -12.44
N ILE A 447 -1.07 -5.41 -12.75
CA ILE A 447 -0.67 -5.04 -14.12
C ILE A 447 0.82 -4.74 -14.18
N VAL A 448 1.38 -4.81 -15.39
CA VAL A 448 2.67 -4.20 -15.68
C VAL A 448 2.43 -2.74 -16.05
N ASN A 449 3.00 -1.84 -15.25
CA ASN A 449 2.96 -0.40 -15.50
C ASN A 449 4.38 0.14 -15.74
N GLU A 450 4.50 1.45 -15.96
CA GLU A 450 5.80 2.09 -16.19
C GLU A 450 6.77 1.89 -15.02
N ASN A 451 6.27 1.90 -13.78
CA ASN A 451 7.11 1.67 -12.60
C ASN A 451 7.60 0.22 -12.55
N THR A 452 6.83 -0.75 -13.05
CA THR A 452 7.28 -2.14 -13.23
C THR A 452 8.46 -2.19 -14.20
N VAL A 453 8.34 -1.53 -15.36
CA VAL A 453 9.40 -1.49 -16.37
C VAL A 453 10.65 -0.76 -15.87
N LYS A 454 10.48 0.36 -15.16
CA LYS A 454 11.59 1.06 -14.49
C LYS A 454 12.30 0.14 -13.48
N ALA A 455 11.55 -0.62 -12.68
CA ALA A 455 12.13 -1.58 -11.74
C ALA A 455 12.91 -2.71 -12.45
N ILE A 456 12.43 -3.19 -13.61
CA ILE A 456 13.16 -4.15 -14.45
C ILE A 456 14.47 -3.54 -14.96
N GLN A 457 14.43 -2.31 -15.47
CA GLN A 457 15.60 -1.60 -16.01
C GLN A 457 16.65 -1.28 -14.94
N ASN A 458 16.20 -0.96 -13.73
CA ASN A 458 17.06 -0.61 -12.59
C ASN A 458 17.57 -1.84 -11.82
N LYS A 459 17.22 -3.05 -12.24
CA LYS A 459 17.68 -4.29 -11.61
C LYS A 459 19.20 -4.41 -11.70
N THR A 460 19.86 -4.49 -10.54
CA THR A 460 21.33 -4.59 -10.43
C THR A 460 21.85 -5.97 -10.05
N ASN A 461 20.97 -6.88 -9.60
CA ASN A 461 21.35 -8.24 -9.22
C ASN A 461 21.12 -9.24 -10.37
N ASP A 462 21.68 -10.45 -10.27
CA ASP A 462 21.55 -11.51 -11.29
C ASP A 462 20.35 -12.45 -11.04
N ARG A 463 19.42 -12.07 -10.16
CA ARG A 463 18.27 -12.93 -9.79
C ARG A 463 17.31 -13.16 -10.98
N PRO A 464 16.56 -14.27 -11.02
CA PRO A 464 15.54 -14.49 -12.05
C PRO A 464 14.52 -13.35 -12.15
N LEU A 465 14.07 -13.02 -13.37
CA LEU A 465 13.13 -11.91 -13.60
C LEU A 465 11.67 -12.35 -13.41
N TRP A 466 11.32 -12.68 -12.18
CA TRP A 466 9.97 -13.09 -11.78
C TRP A 466 9.36 -12.09 -10.81
N ARG A 467 8.12 -11.66 -11.07
CA ARG A 467 7.35 -10.89 -10.10
C ARG A 467 6.71 -11.85 -9.11
N ILE A 468 7.26 -11.91 -7.90
CA ILE A 468 6.68 -12.68 -6.78
C ILE A 468 5.80 -11.78 -5.91
N SER A 469 4.60 -12.25 -5.58
CA SER A 469 3.77 -11.69 -4.50
C SER A 469 3.60 -12.74 -3.41
N SER A 470 4.02 -12.42 -2.19
CA SER A 470 3.88 -13.34 -1.05
C SER A 470 2.52 -13.15 -0.37
N THR A 471 1.48 -13.66 -1.03
CA THR A 471 0.09 -13.57 -0.58
C THR A 471 -0.21 -14.67 0.43
N PHE A 472 -0.88 -14.33 1.53
CA PHE A 472 -1.38 -15.28 2.52
C PHE A 472 -2.87 -15.07 2.77
N PHE A 473 -3.64 -16.15 2.71
CA PHE A 473 -5.08 -16.18 2.91
C PHE A 473 -5.42 -16.70 4.31
N LEU A 474 -5.86 -15.80 5.21
CA LEU A 474 -6.47 -16.20 6.47
C LEU A 474 -7.92 -16.58 6.22
N HIS A 475 -8.32 -17.76 6.67
CA HIS A 475 -9.65 -18.36 6.46
C HIS A 475 -10.36 -18.59 7.80
N ILE A 476 -11.67 -18.44 7.82
CA ILE A 476 -12.52 -19.03 8.86
C ILE A 476 -12.48 -20.56 8.72
N ALA A 477 -12.61 -21.28 9.84
CA ALA A 477 -12.68 -22.74 9.85
C ALA A 477 -13.78 -23.25 8.91
N SER A 478 -13.47 -24.27 8.11
CA SER A 478 -14.38 -24.81 7.10
C SER A 478 -15.72 -25.27 7.68
N ASP A 479 -15.69 -25.85 8.89
CA ASP A 479 -16.88 -26.34 9.60
C ASP A 479 -17.72 -25.24 10.26
N ASN A 480 -17.15 -24.03 10.44
CA ASN A 480 -17.89 -22.90 10.98
C ASN A 480 -18.94 -22.39 9.99
N VAL A 481 -19.96 -21.72 10.51
CA VAL A 481 -21.06 -21.16 9.73
C VAL A 481 -20.84 -19.65 9.57
N LEU A 482 -20.74 -19.19 8.34
CA LEU A 482 -20.75 -17.77 7.99
C LEU A 482 -22.16 -17.22 8.07
N ARG A 483 -22.31 -16.12 8.82
CA ARG A 483 -23.51 -15.32 9.00
C ARG A 483 -23.14 -13.99 9.65
N PRO A 484 -23.94 -12.91 9.47
CA PRO A 484 -23.74 -11.69 10.24
C PRO A 484 -23.69 -12.00 11.75
N LEU A 485 -22.69 -11.45 12.45
CA LEU A 485 -22.53 -11.69 13.89
C LEU A 485 -23.64 -11.01 14.69
N GLU A 486 -24.26 -11.80 15.57
CA GLU A 486 -25.40 -11.39 16.38
C GLU A 486 -25.06 -10.24 17.35
N GLY A 487 -25.96 -9.28 17.45
CA GLY A 487 -25.88 -8.16 18.39
C GLY A 487 -24.98 -7.00 17.96
N VAL A 488 -24.21 -7.16 16.87
CA VAL A 488 -23.33 -6.10 16.33
C VAL A 488 -23.63 -5.80 14.86
N PHE A 489 -23.78 -6.82 14.02
CA PHE A 489 -23.89 -6.63 12.56
C PHE A 489 -25.21 -7.11 11.94
N ASP A 490 -26.07 -7.75 12.72
CA ASP A 490 -27.35 -8.33 12.28
C ASP A 490 -28.56 -7.45 12.65
N THR A 491 -28.35 -6.20 13.05
CA THR A 491 -29.37 -5.30 13.58
C THR A 491 -30.34 -4.73 12.53
N GLU A 492 -30.03 -4.84 11.23
CA GLU A 492 -30.89 -4.39 10.14
C GLU A 492 -31.69 -5.54 9.51
N GLU A 493 -33.00 -5.31 9.36
CA GLU A 493 -34.04 -6.31 9.01
C GLU A 493 -33.79 -7.09 7.70
N ASN A 494 -32.89 -6.62 6.82
CA ASN A 494 -32.63 -7.22 5.50
C ASN A 494 -31.25 -7.88 5.34
N ARG A 495 -30.35 -7.79 6.32
CA ARG A 495 -28.97 -8.33 6.16
C ARG A 495 -28.93 -9.85 6.12
N ALA A 496 -29.80 -10.51 6.89
CA ALA A 496 -29.90 -11.98 6.89
C ALA A 496 -30.35 -12.55 5.53
N ALA A 497 -31.12 -11.79 4.75
CA ALA A 497 -31.51 -12.17 3.39
C ALA A 497 -30.35 -12.02 2.39
N LYS A 498 -29.52 -10.97 2.55
CA LYS A 498 -28.34 -10.73 1.71
C LYS A 498 -27.19 -11.70 2.01
N TYR A 499 -27.03 -12.10 3.28
CA TYR A 499 -25.96 -12.99 3.75
C TYR A 499 -26.54 -14.20 4.50
N PRO A 500 -27.11 -15.19 3.76
CA PRO A 500 -27.71 -16.37 4.38
C PRO A 500 -26.69 -17.24 5.11
N LYS A 501 -27.14 -18.14 5.99
CA LYS A 501 -26.23 -19.06 6.68
C LYS A 501 -25.60 -20.03 5.67
N ILE A 502 -24.27 -20.17 5.71
CA ILE A 502 -23.53 -21.14 4.87
C ILE A 502 -22.32 -21.67 5.64
N HIS A 503 -21.98 -22.96 5.50
CA HIS A 503 -20.70 -23.44 6.02
C HIS A 503 -19.54 -22.81 5.22
N THR A 504 -18.48 -22.39 5.90
CA THR A 504 -17.34 -21.76 5.25
C THR A 504 -16.76 -22.65 4.14
N GLY A 505 -16.64 -23.96 4.36
CA GLY A 505 -16.15 -24.90 3.35
C GLY A 505 -17.04 -24.98 2.09
N ASP A 506 -18.35 -24.83 2.25
CA ASP A 506 -19.29 -24.77 1.12
C ASP A 506 -19.17 -23.44 0.36
N GLN A 507 -18.95 -22.32 1.07
CA GLN A 507 -18.66 -21.02 0.46
C GLN A 507 -17.38 -21.08 -0.38
N VAL A 508 -16.29 -21.63 0.16
CA VAL A 508 -15.02 -21.81 -0.56
C VAL A 508 -15.22 -22.66 -1.80
N ARG A 509 -15.87 -23.83 -1.69
CA ARG A 509 -16.14 -24.70 -2.85
C ARG A 509 -16.93 -23.96 -3.94
N LYS A 510 -17.94 -23.18 -3.56
CA LYS A 510 -18.75 -22.41 -4.51
C LYS A 510 -17.92 -21.35 -5.25
N GLU A 511 -17.08 -20.60 -4.54
CA GLU A 511 -16.23 -19.56 -5.15
C GLU A 511 -15.15 -20.16 -6.06
N LEU A 512 -14.52 -21.27 -5.67
CA LEU A 512 -13.56 -21.99 -6.50
C LEU A 512 -14.18 -22.52 -7.81
N GLY A 513 -15.45 -22.95 -7.77
CA GLY A 513 -16.19 -23.36 -8.98
C GLY A 513 -16.47 -22.21 -9.95
N LEU A 514 -16.44 -20.95 -9.49
CA LEU A 514 -16.65 -19.78 -10.35
C LEU A 514 -15.39 -19.35 -11.12
N ILE A 515 -14.21 -19.81 -10.70
CA ILE A 515 -12.91 -19.53 -11.33
C ILE A 515 -12.30 -20.76 -12.01
N ALA A 516 -13.16 -21.73 -12.37
CA ALA A 516 -12.81 -22.97 -13.08
C ALA A 516 -11.78 -23.88 -12.39
N LEU A 517 -11.59 -23.74 -11.07
CA LEU A 517 -10.66 -24.58 -10.30
C LEU A 517 -11.33 -25.84 -9.72
N LEU A 518 -12.65 -25.87 -9.60
CA LEU A 518 -13.41 -27.07 -9.22
C LEU A 518 -14.61 -27.25 -10.16
N GLU A 519 -14.99 -28.49 -10.46
CA GLU A 519 -16.25 -28.78 -11.16
C GLU A 519 -17.44 -28.23 -10.36
N LYS A 520 -18.40 -27.63 -11.08
CA LYS A 520 -19.57 -26.92 -10.52
C LYS A 520 -20.50 -27.80 -9.71
#